data_AF-A0A1I6VT29-F1
#
_entry.id   AF-A0A1I6VT29-F1
#
_cell.length_a   1.000
_cell.length_b   1.000
_cell.length_c   1.000
_cell.angle_alpha   90.00
_cell.angle_beta   90.00
_cell.angle_gamma   90.00
#
_symmetry.space_group_name_H-M   'P 1'
#
loop_
_entity.id
_entity.type
_entity.pdbx_description
1 polymer ?
#
loop_
_entity_poly.entity_id
_entity_poly.type
_entity_poly.pdbx_seq_one_letter_code
_entity_poly.pdbx_strand_id
1 'polypeptide(L)'
;MYLNKSFGRKRFKASLGNANHLIITSLVGLDAIERGIVDKIPKEMRTTWSPKSPQNSARRARRLVLDMALIRAVDAVDVYIRDSMRQPTLIQDAILRGHIDRAGRSVFKKLAALEGNLHGLDPLLCALIAVLVSWRNEGAHMEADDTLSAKQRATIDANREIVAARFSGLDADILLSDYDSENPPTFKEVASLINASHHFVEDLEGQLFKKIDPETYLRQLVKEAIRPKIRDRSASTKKGSEIAAIWGRSPTDRPRYVRSLLQHQGLSEKRAKSGPSLEFNQEAIERLTALDPKGLNRWLSE
;
A
#
# COMPACT_ATOMS: atom_id res chain seq x y z
N MET A 1 2.99 14.47 19.21
CA MET A 1 3.76 13.60 18.27
C MET A 1 2.88 13.29 17.08
N TYR A 2 3.44 12.88 15.94
CA TYR A 2 2.71 12.67 14.68
C TYR A 2 2.99 11.30 14.06
N LEU A 3 1.96 10.64 13.53
CA LEU A 3 2.10 9.56 12.56
C LEU A 3 1.94 10.13 11.15
N ASN A 4 3.07 10.33 10.47
CA ASN A 4 3.11 10.91 9.13
C ASN A 4 2.95 9.88 8.00
N LYS A 5 3.14 8.60 8.32
CA LYS A 5 3.04 7.49 7.37
C LYS A 5 2.90 6.19 8.13
N SER A 6 1.83 5.44 7.86
CA SER A 6 1.61 4.14 8.49
C SER A 6 2.68 3.12 8.10
N PHE A 7 2.80 2.06 8.90
CA PHE A 7 3.64 0.91 8.56
C PHE A 7 3.20 0.28 7.23
N GLY A 8 1.89 0.12 7.03
CA GLY A 8 1.31 -0.39 5.79
C GLY A 8 1.75 0.43 4.58
N ARG A 9 1.69 1.76 4.64
CA ARG A 9 2.09 2.63 3.51
C ARG A 9 3.59 2.62 3.26
N LYS A 10 4.42 2.51 4.31
CA LYS A 10 5.88 2.31 4.16
C LYS A 10 6.16 1.01 3.41
N ARG A 11 5.52 -0.09 3.81
CA ARG A 11 5.67 -1.40 3.17
C ARG A 11 5.15 -1.40 1.74
N PHE A 12 3.99 -0.79 1.49
CA PHE A 12 3.44 -0.59 0.15
C PHE A 12 4.44 0.11 -0.77
N LYS A 13 4.99 1.26 -0.33
CA LYS A 13 5.98 2.01 -1.12
C LYS A 13 7.25 1.22 -1.40
N ALA A 14 7.80 0.51 -0.41
CA ALA A 14 8.98 -0.32 -0.61
C ALA A 14 8.71 -1.48 -1.59
N SER A 15 7.55 -2.12 -1.43
CA SER A 15 7.09 -3.27 -2.21
C SER A 15 6.86 -2.92 -3.68
N LEU A 16 6.08 -1.87 -3.95
CA LEU A 16 5.73 -1.45 -5.29
C LEU A 16 6.84 -0.64 -5.96
N GLY A 17 7.57 0.19 -5.21
CA GLY A 17 8.68 0.98 -5.74
C GLY A 17 9.84 0.12 -6.25
N ASN A 18 10.23 -0.92 -5.48
CA ASN A 18 11.25 -1.87 -5.94
C ASN A 18 10.78 -2.62 -7.20
N ALA A 19 9.54 -3.10 -7.20
CA ALA A 19 8.98 -3.77 -8.37
C ALA A 19 8.98 -2.87 -9.61
N ASN A 20 8.54 -1.62 -9.47
CA ASN A 20 8.52 -0.65 -10.57
C ASN A 20 9.92 -0.43 -11.17
N HIS A 21 10.95 -0.31 -10.33
CA HIS A 21 12.32 -0.19 -10.80
C HIS A 21 12.78 -1.44 -11.59
N LEU A 22 12.47 -2.64 -11.10
CA LEU A 22 12.81 -3.90 -11.79
C LEU A 22 12.07 -4.01 -13.13
N ILE A 23 10.78 -3.66 -13.16
CA ILE A 23 9.94 -3.65 -14.37
C ILE A 23 10.53 -2.71 -15.42
N ILE A 24 10.81 -1.45 -15.04
CA ILE A 24 11.44 -0.47 -15.94
C ILE A 24 12.78 -1.00 -16.46
N THR A 25 13.60 -1.58 -15.58
CA THR A 25 14.90 -2.14 -15.97
C THR A 25 14.75 -3.27 -16.99
N SER A 26 13.80 -4.19 -16.78
CA SER A 26 13.47 -5.24 -17.75
C SER A 26 13.00 -4.67 -19.08
N LEU A 27 12.14 -3.66 -19.06
CA LEU A 27 11.62 -3.02 -20.27
C LEU A 27 12.71 -2.31 -21.08
N VAL A 28 13.68 -1.67 -20.43
CA VAL A 28 14.85 -1.08 -21.11
C VAL A 28 15.67 -2.16 -21.84
N GLY A 29 15.91 -3.31 -21.19
CA GLY A 29 16.62 -4.42 -21.82
C GLY A 29 15.86 -5.02 -23.00
N LEU A 30 14.54 -5.19 -22.87
CA LEU A 30 13.68 -5.68 -23.94
C LEU A 30 13.61 -4.71 -25.12
N ASP A 31 13.61 -3.40 -24.85
CA ASP A 31 13.65 -2.36 -25.87
C ASP A 31 14.93 -2.44 -26.73
N ALA A 32 16.08 -2.72 -26.09
CA ALA A 32 17.34 -2.92 -26.80
C ALA A 32 17.30 -4.13 -27.76
N ILE A 33 16.65 -5.23 -27.34
CA ILE A 33 16.45 -6.41 -28.22
C ILE A 33 15.49 -6.06 -29.36
N GLU A 34 14.39 -5.37 -29.06
CA GLU A 34 13.38 -4.98 -30.06
C GLU A 34 13.96 -4.06 -31.15
N ARG A 35 14.88 -3.17 -30.77
CA ARG A 35 15.62 -2.29 -31.70
C ARG A 35 16.78 -2.97 -32.43
N GLY A 36 17.07 -4.25 -32.13
CA GLY A 36 18.19 -4.98 -32.74
C GLY A 36 19.58 -4.59 -32.22
N ILE A 37 19.67 -3.89 -31.08
CA ILE A 37 20.94 -3.58 -30.41
C ILE A 37 21.51 -4.85 -29.78
N VAL A 38 20.64 -5.74 -29.29
CA VAL A 38 20.99 -7.06 -28.74
C VAL A 38 20.33 -8.14 -29.58
N ASP A 39 21.14 -8.90 -30.34
CA ASP A 39 20.69 -9.96 -31.24
C ASP A 39 21.25 -11.35 -30.86
N LYS A 40 22.18 -11.40 -29.92
CA LYS A 40 22.84 -12.62 -29.44
C LYS A 40 22.83 -12.70 -27.92
N ILE A 41 22.75 -13.94 -27.43
CA ILE A 41 22.83 -14.20 -25.99
C ILE A 41 24.25 -13.88 -25.48
N PRO A 42 24.41 -13.23 -24.30
CA PRO A 42 25.72 -13.04 -23.68
C PRO A 42 26.41 -14.38 -23.40
N LYS A 43 27.74 -14.44 -23.60
CA LYS A 43 28.55 -15.67 -23.40
C LYS A 43 28.45 -16.26 -22.00
N GLU A 44 28.25 -15.40 -21.00
CA GLU A 44 28.14 -15.80 -19.59
C GLU A 44 26.84 -16.56 -19.29
N MET A 45 25.82 -16.37 -20.13
CA MET A 45 24.49 -16.94 -19.95
C MET A 45 24.49 -18.37 -20.48
N ARG A 46 24.60 -19.35 -19.57
CA ARG A 46 24.66 -20.80 -19.88
C ARG A 46 23.29 -21.38 -20.26
N THR A 47 22.59 -20.76 -21.19
CA THR A 47 21.28 -21.19 -21.70
C THR A 47 21.19 -20.96 -23.21
N THR A 48 20.18 -21.53 -23.86
CA THR A 48 19.93 -21.34 -25.29
C THR A 48 18.88 -20.26 -25.48
N TRP A 49 19.21 -19.21 -26.24
CA TRP A 49 18.27 -18.22 -26.73
C TRP A 49 18.48 -18.03 -28.23
N SER A 50 17.66 -18.71 -29.02
CA SER A 50 17.71 -18.73 -30.49
C SER A 50 16.31 -18.49 -31.10
N PRO A 51 15.66 -17.36 -30.80
CA PRO A 51 14.31 -17.10 -31.31
C PRO A 51 14.32 -16.92 -32.83
N LYS A 52 13.23 -17.34 -33.49
CA LYS A 52 13.03 -17.07 -34.94
C LYS A 52 13.04 -15.57 -35.25
N SER A 53 12.56 -14.75 -34.33
CA SER A 53 12.62 -13.28 -34.39
C SER A 53 12.86 -12.74 -32.97
N PRO A 54 14.06 -12.22 -32.67
CA PRO A 54 14.36 -11.56 -31.40
C PRO A 54 13.36 -10.44 -31.07
N GLN A 55 12.94 -9.67 -32.09
CA GLN A 55 12.00 -8.57 -31.93
C GLN A 55 10.62 -9.06 -31.46
N ASN A 56 10.07 -10.10 -32.09
CA ASN A 56 8.79 -10.67 -31.68
C ASN A 56 8.88 -11.32 -30.29
N SER A 57 10.00 -11.98 -29.96
CA SER A 57 10.25 -12.49 -28.61
C SER A 57 10.30 -11.36 -27.58
N ALA A 58 10.95 -10.24 -27.88
CA ALA A 58 11.00 -9.08 -27.00
C ALA A 58 9.62 -8.45 -26.78
N ARG A 59 8.82 -8.29 -27.84
CA ARG A 59 7.43 -7.78 -27.74
C ARG A 59 6.55 -8.67 -26.86
N ARG A 60 6.66 -9.99 -26.99
CA ARG A 60 5.92 -10.93 -26.14
C ARG A 60 6.37 -10.88 -24.69
N ALA A 61 7.68 -10.81 -24.45
CA ALA A 61 8.22 -10.65 -23.11
C ALA A 61 7.82 -9.30 -22.48
N ARG A 62 7.74 -8.24 -23.28
CA ARG A 62 7.27 -6.91 -22.85
C ARG A 62 5.85 -7.01 -22.28
N ARG A 63 4.93 -7.68 -22.98
CA ARG A 63 3.56 -7.92 -22.51
C ARG A 63 3.54 -8.63 -21.16
N LEU A 64 4.26 -9.75 -21.05
CA LEU A 64 4.36 -10.51 -19.78
C LEU A 64 4.86 -9.64 -18.61
N VAL A 65 5.87 -8.79 -18.85
CA VAL A 65 6.41 -7.89 -17.82
C VAL A 65 5.36 -6.84 -17.39
N LEU A 66 4.55 -6.35 -18.32
CA LEU A 66 3.45 -5.41 -18.02
C LEU A 66 2.32 -6.09 -17.24
N ASP A 67 1.97 -7.34 -17.56
CA ASP A 67 0.99 -8.12 -16.80
C ASP A 67 1.46 -8.35 -15.35
N MET A 68 2.73 -8.72 -15.19
CA MET A 68 3.34 -8.88 -13.86
C MET A 68 3.33 -7.56 -13.06
N ALA A 69 3.49 -6.42 -13.74
CA ALA A 69 3.41 -5.11 -13.12
C ALA A 69 2.02 -4.81 -12.56
N LEU A 70 0.96 -5.09 -13.33
CA LEU A 70 -0.41 -4.94 -12.87
C LEU A 70 -0.72 -5.85 -11.68
N ILE A 71 -0.37 -7.13 -11.76
CA ILE A 71 -0.51 -8.09 -10.65
C ILE A 71 0.14 -7.54 -9.39
N ARG A 72 1.37 -7.04 -9.53
CA ARG A 72 2.14 -6.53 -8.40
C ARG A 72 1.53 -5.27 -7.78
N ALA A 73 0.95 -4.39 -8.60
CA ALA A 73 0.25 -3.19 -8.13
C ALA A 73 -1.04 -3.55 -7.38
N VAL A 74 -1.86 -4.44 -7.93
CA VAL A 74 -3.08 -4.95 -7.28
C VAL A 74 -2.75 -5.61 -5.94
N ASP A 75 -1.76 -6.50 -5.91
CA ASP A 75 -1.32 -7.17 -4.68
C ASP A 75 -0.82 -6.17 -3.63
N ALA A 76 -0.11 -5.12 -4.05
CA ALA A 76 0.38 -4.10 -3.13
C ALA A 76 -0.79 -3.33 -2.48
N VAL A 77 -1.82 -2.97 -3.26
CA VAL A 77 -3.05 -2.35 -2.73
C VAL A 77 -3.77 -3.29 -1.77
N ASP A 78 -3.95 -4.56 -2.13
CA ASP A 78 -4.59 -5.55 -1.25
C ASP A 78 -3.84 -5.75 0.07
N VAL A 79 -2.50 -5.87 -0.01
CA VAL A 79 -1.64 -5.99 1.18
C VAL A 79 -1.77 -4.74 2.06
N TYR A 80 -1.83 -3.54 1.47
CA TYR A 80 -2.03 -2.31 2.23
C TYR A 80 -3.37 -2.31 2.98
N ILE A 81 -4.46 -2.69 2.31
CA ILE A 81 -5.80 -2.79 2.94
C ILE A 81 -5.75 -3.80 4.10
N ARG A 82 -5.16 -4.97 3.89
CA ARG A 82 -5.02 -5.99 4.95
C ARG A 82 -4.14 -5.54 6.10
N ASP A 83 -3.01 -4.89 5.84
CA ASP A 83 -2.13 -4.37 6.87
C ASP A 83 -2.82 -3.25 7.67
N SER A 84 -3.72 -2.48 7.05
CA SER A 84 -4.52 -1.45 7.72
C SER A 84 -5.53 -2.03 8.72
N MET A 85 -5.86 -3.32 8.62
CA MET A 85 -6.70 -4.03 9.59
C MET A 85 -5.92 -4.71 10.74
N ARG A 86 -4.59 -4.83 10.61
CA ARG A 86 -3.70 -5.43 11.62
C ARG A 86 -3.36 -4.42 12.71
N GLN A 87 -2.85 -4.87 13.86
CA GLN A 87 -2.37 -3.96 14.90
C GLN A 87 -1.00 -3.36 14.53
N PRO A 88 -0.77 -2.06 14.79
CA PRO A 88 -1.75 -1.05 15.21
C PRO A 88 -2.71 -0.68 14.06
N THR A 89 -4.01 -0.70 14.37
CA THR A 89 -5.08 -0.75 13.37
C THR A 89 -5.51 0.64 12.92
N LEU A 90 -5.46 0.85 11.60
CA LEU A 90 -6.00 2.05 10.96
C LEU A 90 -7.51 1.95 10.72
N ILE A 91 -7.99 0.79 10.29
CA ILE A 91 -9.41 0.52 10.06
C ILE A 91 -10.03 0.01 11.37
N GLN A 92 -10.44 0.93 12.24
CA GLN A 92 -11.04 0.62 13.55
C GLN A 92 -12.55 0.38 13.48
N ASP A 93 -13.24 0.92 12.47
CA ASP A 93 -14.68 0.76 12.29
C ASP A 93 -15.07 -0.72 12.03
N ALA A 94 -15.89 -1.28 12.91
CA ALA A 94 -16.24 -2.70 12.89
C ALA A 94 -17.09 -3.08 11.65
N ILE A 95 -17.95 -2.17 11.17
CA ILE A 95 -18.81 -2.41 10.01
C ILE A 95 -17.96 -2.51 8.75
N LEU A 96 -17.06 -1.57 8.51
CA LEU A 96 -16.11 -1.58 7.41
C LEU A 96 -15.20 -2.81 7.46
N ARG A 97 -14.67 -3.18 8.63
CA ARG A 97 -13.90 -4.42 8.79
C ARG A 97 -14.72 -5.64 8.36
N GLY A 98 -15.96 -5.74 8.82
CA GLY A 98 -16.88 -6.82 8.44
C GLY A 98 -17.20 -6.85 6.94
N HIS A 99 -17.24 -5.69 6.27
CA HIS A 99 -17.37 -5.63 4.80
C HIS A 99 -16.10 -6.12 4.09
N ILE A 100 -14.91 -5.71 4.56
CA ILE A 100 -13.62 -6.11 3.97
C ILE A 100 -13.35 -7.61 4.19
N ASP A 101 -13.67 -8.15 5.36
CA ASP A 101 -13.50 -9.58 5.66
C ASP A 101 -14.43 -10.44 4.78
N ARG A 102 -15.69 -10.03 4.59
CA ARG A 102 -16.64 -10.70 3.67
C ARG A 102 -16.20 -10.65 2.21
N ALA A 103 -15.44 -9.63 1.80
CA ALA A 103 -14.87 -9.54 0.46
C ALA A 103 -13.79 -10.60 0.19
N GLY A 104 -13.24 -11.24 1.23
CA GLY A 104 -12.30 -12.34 1.11
C GLY A 104 -11.03 -11.97 0.34
N ARG A 105 -10.81 -12.60 -0.82
CA ARG A 105 -9.66 -12.36 -1.70
C ARG A 105 -9.94 -11.37 -2.83
N SER A 106 -11.20 -10.98 -3.08
CA SER A 106 -11.52 -10.05 -4.17
C SER A 106 -11.14 -8.61 -3.76
N VAL A 107 -10.16 -8.05 -4.46
CA VAL A 107 -9.75 -6.65 -4.28
C VAL A 107 -10.86 -5.70 -4.73
N PHE A 108 -11.62 -6.08 -5.76
CA PHE A 108 -12.76 -5.31 -6.25
C PHE A 108 -13.83 -5.15 -5.18
N LYS A 109 -14.22 -6.24 -4.50
CA LYS A 109 -15.18 -6.19 -3.39
C LYS A 109 -14.66 -5.39 -2.19
N LYS A 110 -13.35 -5.39 -1.93
CA LYS A 110 -12.73 -4.55 -0.89
C LYS A 110 -12.78 -3.08 -1.26
N LEU A 111 -12.53 -2.74 -2.52
CA LEU A 111 -12.66 -1.37 -3.02
C LEU A 111 -14.10 -0.86 -2.85
N ALA A 112 -15.09 -1.67 -3.25
CA ALA A 112 -16.50 -1.34 -3.05
C ALA A 112 -16.86 -1.15 -1.56
N ALA A 113 -16.32 -1.99 -0.67
CA ALA A 113 -16.47 -1.81 0.78
C ALA A 113 -15.87 -0.48 1.27
N LEU A 114 -14.69 -0.11 0.77
CA LEU A 114 -14.06 1.18 1.12
C LEU A 114 -14.89 2.36 0.61
N GLU A 115 -15.29 2.37 -0.66
CA GLU A 115 -16.13 3.44 -1.24
C GLU A 115 -17.46 3.60 -0.51
N GLY A 116 -18.10 2.49 -0.13
CA GLY A 116 -19.38 2.50 0.56
C GLY A 116 -19.33 3.03 1.99
N ASN A 117 -18.16 3.01 2.65
CA ASN A 117 -18.01 3.40 4.06
C ASN A 117 -17.11 4.65 4.26
N LEU A 118 -16.32 5.02 3.26
CA LEU A 118 -15.39 6.15 3.26
C LEU A 118 -15.74 7.15 2.14
N HIS A 119 -16.82 7.90 2.31
CA HIS A 119 -17.33 8.85 1.30
C HIS A 119 -16.37 9.99 0.92
N GLY A 120 -15.26 10.17 1.65
CA GLY A 120 -14.25 11.18 1.35
C GLY A 120 -13.16 10.71 0.38
N LEU A 121 -13.22 9.47 -0.10
CA LEU A 121 -12.26 8.94 -1.09
C LEU A 121 -12.44 9.63 -2.44
N ASP A 122 -11.32 9.93 -3.11
CA ASP A 122 -11.29 10.48 -4.47
C ASP A 122 -11.92 9.49 -5.47
N PRO A 123 -13.10 9.80 -6.04
CA PRO A 123 -13.80 8.89 -6.93
C PRO A 123 -13.00 8.52 -8.18
N LEU A 124 -12.16 9.44 -8.68
CA LEU A 124 -11.31 9.17 -9.84
C LEU A 124 -10.24 8.13 -9.51
N LEU A 125 -9.63 8.21 -8.33
CA LEU A 125 -8.67 7.20 -7.89
C LEU A 125 -9.35 5.84 -7.74
N CYS A 126 -10.54 5.79 -7.13
CA CYS A 126 -11.32 4.56 -7.04
C CYS A 126 -11.60 3.97 -8.43
N ALA A 127 -12.03 4.78 -9.40
CA ALA A 127 -12.27 4.33 -10.77
C ALA A 127 -10.99 3.79 -11.44
N LEU A 128 -9.84 4.46 -11.30
CA LEU A 128 -8.57 3.98 -11.85
C LEU A 128 -8.07 2.70 -11.18
N ILE A 129 -8.28 2.52 -9.86
CA ILE A 129 -7.98 1.25 -9.20
C ILE A 129 -8.92 0.15 -9.64
N ALA A 130 -10.19 0.45 -9.93
CA ALA A 130 -11.10 -0.51 -10.52
C ALA A 130 -10.60 -0.97 -11.90
N VAL A 131 -10.16 -0.05 -12.77
CA VAL A 131 -9.53 -0.40 -14.07
C VAL A 131 -8.35 -1.34 -13.84
N LEU A 132 -7.44 -0.99 -12.95
CA LEU A 132 -6.27 -1.80 -12.61
C LEU A 132 -6.64 -3.23 -12.17
N VAL A 133 -7.65 -3.36 -11.30
CA VAL A 133 -8.10 -4.65 -10.78
C VAL A 133 -8.80 -5.47 -11.87
N SER A 134 -9.69 -4.85 -12.65
CA SER A 134 -10.44 -5.52 -13.72
C SER A 134 -9.50 -5.99 -14.84
N TRP A 135 -8.58 -5.14 -15.29
CA TRP A 135 -7.62 -5.51 -16.34
C TRP A 135 -6.68 -6.65 -15.91
N ARG A 136 -6.24 -6.64 -14.64
CA ARG A 136 -5.48 -7.76 -14.06
C ARG A 136 -6.30 -9.04 -14.02
N ASN A 137 -7.61 -8.94 -13.73
CA ASN A 137 -8.49 -10.11 -13.64
C ASN A 137 -8.78 -10.69 -15.02
N GLU A 138 -9.03 -9.88 -16.04
CA GLU A 138 -9.20 -10.33 -17.44
C GLU A 138 -7.93 -10.97 -17.98
N GLY A 139 -6.76 -10.37 -17.73
CA GLY A 139 -5.46 -10.95 -18.10
C GLY A 139 -5.10 -12.24 -17.35
N ALA A 140 -5.80 -12.58 -16.27
CA ALA A 140 -5.56 -13.77 -15.44
C ALA A 140 -6.68 -14.82 -15.49
N HIS A 141 -7.93 -14.44 -15.83
CA HIS A 141 -9.15 -15.25 -15.77
C HIS A 141 -10.17 -14.76 -16.80
N MET A 142 -10.50 -15.56 -17.82
CA MET A 142 -11.50 -15.22 -18.86
C MET A 142 -12.98 -15.23 -18.37
N GLU A 143 -13.25 -15.33 -17.06
CA GLU A 143 -14.61 -15.56 -16.51
C GLU A 143 -14.90 -14.75 -15.23
N ALA A 144 -14.38 -13.52 -15.10
CA ALA A 144 -14.65 -12.69 -13.91
C ALA A 144 -15.85 -11.74 -14.11
N ASP A 145 -16.86 -11.83 -13.24
CA ASP A 145 -18.01 -10.88 -13.14
C ASP A 145 -17.61 -9.44 -12.70
N ASP A 146 -16.33 -9.19 -12.42
CA ASP A 146 -15.80 -7.95 -11.83
C ASP A 146 -15.38 -6.93 -12.93
N THR A 147 -16.32 -6.48 -13.76
CA THR A 147 -16.09 -5.50 -14.84
C THR A 147 -16.26 -4.04 -14.38
N LEU A 148 -15.72 -3.10 -15.17
CA LEU A 148 -15.90 -1.67 -14.94
C LEU A 148 -17.36 -1.24 -15.02
N SER A 149 -17.89 -0.69 -13.93
CA SER A 149 -19.25 -0.13 -13.89
C SER A 149 -19.40 1.13 -14.74
N ALA A 150 -20.63 1.42 -15.18
CA ALA A 150 -20.96 2.66 -15.91
C ALA A 150 -20.56 3.93 -15.12
N LYS A 151 -20.69 3.90 -13.79
CA LYS A 151 -20.28 5.00 -12.91
C LYS A 151 -18.76 5.25 -12.96
N GLN A 152 -17.96 4.19 -12.91
CA GLN A 152 -16.50 4.31 -12.97
C GLN A 152 -16.04 4.85 -14.33
N ARG A 153 -16.64 4.36 -15.42
CA ARG A 153 -16.41 4.85 -16.79
C ARG A 153 -16.72 6.34 -16.91
N ALA A 154 -17.93 6.74 -16.50
CA ALA A 154 -18.34 8.14 -16.52
C ALA A 154 -17.44 9.03 -15.64
N THR A 155 -16.93 8.50 -14.53
CA THR A 155 -15.99 9.23 -13.67
C THR A 155 -14.66 9.47 -14.38
N ILE A 156 -14.13 8.49 -15.11
CA ILE A 156 -12.87 8.65 -15.87
C ILE A 156 -13.07 9.65 -17.01
N ASP A 157 -14.13 9.47 -17.80
CA ASP A 157 -14.45 10.32 -18.95
C ASP A 157 -14.66 11.80 -18.54
N ALA A 158 -15.45 12.04 -17.49
CA ALA A 158 -15.68 13.38 -16.96
C ALA A 158 -14.41 14.08 -16.44
N ASN A 159 -13.34 13.33 -16.18
CA ASN A 159 -12.09 13.84 -15.61
C ASN A 159 -10.88 13.69 -16.56
N ARG A 160 -11.09 13.51 -17.87
CA ARG A 160 -10.02 13.28 -18.86
C ARG A 160 -8.82 14.23 -18.77
N GLU A 161 -9.07 15.53 -18.57
CA GLU A 161 -8.00 16.54 -18.48
C GLU A 161 -7.18 16.37 -17.20
N ILE A 162 -7.86 16.05 -16.09
CA ILE A 162 -7.21 15.77 -14.81
C ILE A 162 -6.41 14.47 -14.90
N VAL A 163 -6.95 13.46 -15.58
CA VAL A 163 -6.26 12.19 -15.81
C VAL A 163 -4.94 12.42 -16.55
N ALA A 164 -4.99 13.17 -17.66
CA ALA A 164 -3.80 13.51 -18.42
C ALA A 164 -2.78 14.31 -17.59
N ALA A 165 -3.23 15.35 -16.87
CA ALA A 165 -2.34 16.20 -16.08
C ALA A 165 -1.69 15.46 -14.89
N ARG A 166 -2.45 14.60 -14.20
CA ARG A 166 -2.01 13.95 -12.96
C ARG A 166 -1.23 12.65 -13.21
N PHE A 167 -1.51 11.95 -14.30
CA PHE A 167 -0.97 10.62 -14.56
C PHE A 167 -0.15 10.57 -15.86
N SER A 168 0.86 11.44 -15.96
CA SER A 168 1.87 11.39 -17.03
C SER A 168 1.31 11.40 -18.45
N GLY A 169 0.25 12.19 -18.66
CA GLY A 169 -0.44 12.32 -19.94
C GLY A 169 -1.32 11.13 -20.30
N LEU A 170 -1.72 10.28 -19.34
CA LEU A 170 -2.66 9.17 -19.60
C LEU A 170 -3.87 9.69 -20.37
N ASP A 171 -4.19 9.02 -21.47
CA ASP A 171 -5.32 9.36 -22.32
C ASP A 171 -6.51 8.48 -21.89
N ALA A 172 -7.58 9.13 -21.45
CA ALA A 172 -8.77 8.45 -20.95
C ALA A 172 -9.52 7.67 -22.04
N ASP A 173 -9.53 8.20 -23.27
CA ASP A 173 -10.24 7.58 -24.39
C ASP A 173 -9.50 6.32 -24.83
N ILE A 174 -8.17 6.40 -24.94
CA ILE A 174 -7.33 5.24 -25.24
C ILE A 174 -7.46 4.19 -24.13
N LEU A 175 -7.37 4.60 -22.86
CA LEU A 175 -7.48 3.69 -21.72
C LEU A 175 -8.77 2.87 -21.74
N LEU A 176 -9.91 3.54 -21.94
CA LEU A 176 -11.21 2.89 -21.94
C LEU A 176 -11.43 2.07 -23.22
N SER A 177 -10.98 2.57 -24.37
CA SER A 177 -11.07 1.85 -25.65
C SER A 177 -10.22 0.59 -25.66
N ASP A 178 -9.00 0.64 -25.12
CA ASP A 178 -8.09 -0.51 -25.03
C ASP A 178 -8.61 -1.54 -24.03
N TYR A 179 -9.16 -1.09 -22.90
CA TYR A 179 -9.87 -1.97 -21.98
C TYR A 179 -11.06 -2.67 -22.65
N ASP A 180 -11.92 -1.92 -23.33
CA ASP A 180 -13.13 -2.46 -23.99
C ASP A 180 -12.82 -3.41 -25.16
N SER A 181 -11.68 -3.21 -25.80
CA SER A 181 -11.22 -4.05 -26.91
C SER A 181 -10.40 -5.26 -26.44
N GLU A 182 -10.29 -5.48 -25.13
CA GLU A 182 -9.43 -6.52 -24.53
C GLU A 182 -7.96 -6.42 -25.00
N ASN A 183 -7.51 -5.21 -25.34
CA ASN A 183 -6.13 -4.98 -25.75
C ASN A 183 -5.21 -5.13 -24.52
N PRO A 184 -3.99 -5.65 -24.70
CA PRO A 184 -3.01 -5.66 -23.63
C PRO A 184 -2.60 -4.22 -23.29
N PRO A 185 -2.42 -3.89 -22.00
CA PRO A 185 -2.09 -2.54 -21.58
C PRO A 185 -0.71 -2.14 -22.10
N THR A 186 -0.59 -0.89 -22.49
CA THR A 186 0.67 -0.23 -22.83
C THR A 186 1.47 0.08 -21.57
N PHE A 187 2.77 0.32 -21.73
CA PHE A 187 3.62 0.76 -20.62
C PHE A 187 3.10 2.06 -19.96
N LYS A 188 2.55 2.98 -20.76
CA LYS A 188 2.04 4.25 -20.27
C LYS A 188 0.86 4.04 -19.33
N GLU A 189 -0.08 3.16 -19.69
CA GLU A 189 -1.23 2.83 -18.85
C GLU A 189 -0.80 2.14 -17.57
N VAL A 190 0.06 1.12 -17.66
CA VAL A 190 0.61 0.43 -16.48
C VAL A 190 1.32 1.40 -15.53
N ALA A 191 2.20 2.26 -16.05
CA ALA A 191 2.91 3.24 -15.24
C ALA A 191 1.96 4.24 -14.58
N SER A 192 0.92 4.66 -15.30
CA SER A 192 -0.11 5.58 -14.82
C SER A 192 -0.97 4.96 -13.73
N LEU A 193 -1.36 3.69 -13.88
CA LEU A 193 -2.12 2.92 -12.87
C LEU A 193 -1.29 2.61 -11.62
N ILE A 194 0.02 2.37 -11.75
CA ILE A 194 0.96 2.28 -10.62
C ILE A 194 1.00 3.63 -9.88
N ASN A 195 1.07 4.75 -10.59
CA ASN A 195 1.03 6.07 -9.97
C ASN A 195 -0.31 6.34 -9.28
N ALA A 196 -1.44 5.97 -9.92
CA ALA A 196 -2.77 6.04 -9.33
C ALA A 196 -2.85 5.22 -8.04
N SER A 197 -2.22 4.04 -7.99
CA SER A 197 -2.12 3.22 -6.76
C SER A 197 -1.40 3.94 -5.62
N HIS A 198 -0.34 4.69 -5.92
CA HIS A 198 0.33 5.51 -4.91
C HIS A 198 -0.56 6.62 -4.36
N HIS A 199 -1.29 7.30 -5.24
CA HIS A 199 -2.22 8.35 -4.85
C HIS A 199 -3.43 7.79 -4.08
N PHE A 200 -3.98 6.66 -4.51
CA PHE A 200 -5.11 6.00 -3.85
C PHE A 200 -4.76 5.60 -2.41
N VAL A 201 -3.61 4.95 -2.21
CA VAL A 201 -3.16 4.56 -0.85
C VAL A 201 -2.91 5.79 0.03
N GLU A 202 -2.44 6.90 -0.55
CA GLU A 202 -2.28 8.16 0.19
C GLU A 202 -3.61 8.80 0.59
N ASP A 203 -4.57 8.86 -0.33
CA ASP A 203 -5.91 9.37 -0.04
C ASP A 203 -6.63 8.50 0.98
N LEU A 204 -6.61 7.18 0.80
CA LEU A 204 -7.15 6.21 1.75
C LEU A 204 -6.55 6.37 3.15
N GLU A 205 -5.22 6.48 3.27
CA GLU A 205 -4.56 6.75 4.55
C GLU A 205 -5.07 8.06 5.17
N GLY A 206 -5.24 9.11 4.36
CA GLY A 206 -5.78 10.38 4.81
C GLY A 206 -7.20 10.26 5.36
N GLN A 207 -8.09 9.51 4.69
CA GLN A 207 -9.44 9.28 5.20
C GLN A 207 -9.44 8.44 6.48
N LEU A 208 -8.56 7.45 6.59
CA LEU A 208 -8.42 6.63 7.78
C LEU A 208 -7.88 7.44 8.98
N PHE A 209 -6.88 8.30 8.76
CA PHE A 209 -6.33 9.15 9.83
C PHE A 209 -7.37 10.14 10.38
N LYS A 210 -8.35 10.58 9.58
CA LYS A 210 -9.44 11.44 10.07
C LYS A 210 -10.43 10.70 10.97
N LYS A 211 -10.55 9.37 10.84
CA LYS A 211 -11.56 8.55 11.51
C LYS A 211 -11.01 7.70 12.66
N ILE A 212 -9.70 7.63 12.80
CA ILE A 212 -9.03 6.80 13.79
C ILE A 212 -9.13 7.42 15.18
N ASP A 213 -9.33 6.61 16.22
CA ASP A 213 -9.09 7.04 17.59
C ASP A 213 -7.57 7.00 17.88
N PRO A 214 -6.91 8.16 18.10
CA PRO A 214 -5.48 8.22 18.33
C PRO A 214 -5.06 7.48 19.60
N GLU A 215 -5.88 7.44 20.65
CA GLU A 215 -5.51 6.78 21.91
C GLU A 215 -5.53 5.26 21.76
N THR A 216 -6.57 4.70 21.14
CA THR A 216 -6.61 3.27 20.79
C THR A 216 -5.44 2.89 19.90
N TYR A 217 -5.11 3.69 18.89
CA TYR A 217 -3.96 3.41 18.03
C TYR A 217 -2.65 3.43 18.80
N LEU A 218 -2.43 4.45 19.64
CA LEU A 218 -1.22 4.59 20.46
C LEU A 218 -1.05 3.38 21.41
N ARG A 219 -2.15 2.91 22.00
CA ARG A 219 -2.17 1.73 22.87
C ARG A 219 -1.76 0.47 22.14
N GLN A 220 -2.34 0.24 20.96
CA GLN A 220 -1.97 -0.90 20.12
C GLN A 220 -0.52 -0.81 19.65
N LEU A 221 -0.04 0.39 19.33
CA LEU A 221 1.35 0.63 18.93
C LEU A 221 2.32 0.24 20.05
N VAL A 222 2.08 0.72 21.28
CA VAL A 222 2.90 0.36 22.45
C VAL A 222 2.82 -1.15 22.72
N LYS A 223 1.63 -1.74 22.64
CA LYS A 223 1.41 -3.18 22.84
C LYS A 223 2.23 -4.03 21.87
N GLU A 224 2.25 -3.65 20.59
CA GLU A 224 3.08 -4.33 19.57
C GLU A 224 4.58 -4.05 19.77
N ALA A 225 4.94 -2.84 20.23
CA ALA A 225 6.33 -2.48 20.47
C ALA A 225 6.99 -3.30 21.57
N ILE A 226 6.23 -3.65 22.62
CA ILE A 226 6.70 -4.45 23.77
C ILE A 226 6.38 -5.94 23.61
N ARG A 227 5.85 -6.34 22.45
CA ARG A 227 5.48 -7.73 22.19
C ARG A 227 6.76 -8.55 21.97
N PRO A 228 6.93 -9.71 22.65
CA PRO A 228 8.07 -10.57 22.42
C PRO A 228 8.14 -11.01 20.97
N LYS A 229 9.27 -10.80 20.29
CA LYS A 229 9.49 -11.35 18.95
C LYS A 229 9.46 -12.88 19.06
N ILE A 230 8.63 -13.53 18.24
CA ILE A 230 8.14 -14.93 18.33
C ILE A 230 9.25 -16.02 18.38
N ARG A 231 10.54 -15.67 18.35
CA ARG A 231 11.64 -16.65 18.37
C ARG A 231 12.13 -17.10 19.75
N ASP A 232 11.56 -16.63 20.86
CA ASP A 232 12.03 -17.02 22.20
C ASP A 232 10.95 -17.65 23.08
N ARG A 233 11.24 -18.86 23.58
CA ARG A 233 10.42 -19.59 24.56
C ARG A 233 10.35 -18.93 25.96
N SER A 234 11.05 -17.81 26.17
CA SER A 234 11.04 -16.99 27.41
C SER A 234 10.23 -15.69 27.30
N ALA A 235 9.18 -15.71 26.46
CA ALA A 235 8.40 -14.53 26.06
C ALA A 235 7.79 -13.71 27.23
N SER A 236 7.39 -14.36 28.33
CA SER A 236 6.80 -13.65 29.49
C SER A 236 7.84 -12.81 30.25
N THR A 237 9.05 -13.35 30.45
CA THR A 237 10.15 -12.66 31.14
C THR A 237 10.67 -11.47 30.34
N LYS A 238 10.71 -11.56 29.00
CA LYS A 238 11.15 -10.47 28.11
C LYS A 238 10.18 -9.29 28.07
N LYS A 239 8.86 -9.53 28.03
CA LYS A 239 7.86 -8.46 28.08
C LYS A 239 7.96 -7.68 29.40
N GLY A 240 8.09 -8.37 30.53
CA GLY A 240 8.35 -7.74 31.82
C GLY A 240 9.65 -6.94 31.84
N SER A 241 10.71 -7.45 31.17
CA SER A 241 12.00 -6.77 31.07
C SER A 241 11.95 -5.48 30.24
N GLU A 242 11.19 -5.44 29.13
CA GLU A 242 11.07 -4.23 28.30
C GLU A 242 10.23 -3.16 28.99
N ILE A 243 9.12 -3.56 29.64
CA ILE A 243 8.31 -2.65 30.46
C ILE A 243 9.16 -2.06 31.59
N ALA A 244 9.90 -2.90 32.34
CA ALA A 244 10.78 -2.43 33.40
C ALA A 244 11.92 -1.54 32.87
N ALA A 245 12.49 -1.87 31.71
CA ALA A 245 13.59 -1.11 31.10
C ALA A 245 13.20 0.31 30.68
N ILE A 246 11.92 0.57 30.39
CA ILE A 246 11.43 1.90 30.00
C ILE A 246 10.63 2.53 31.15
N TRP A 247 9.55 1.88 31.60
CA TRP A 247 8.64 2.43 32.60
C TRP A 247 9.08 2.20 34.06
N GLY A 248 10.04 1.30 34.31
CA GLY A 248 10.68 1.17 35.63
C GLY A 248 11.73 2.24 35.94
N ARG A 249 12.04 3.12 34.98
CA ARG A 249 12.96 4.25 35.17
C ARG A 249 12.33 5.36 36.02
N SER A 250 13.21 6.25 36.49
CA SER A 250 12.84 7.48 37.19
C SER A 250 11.84 8.30 36.36
N PRO A 251 10.91 9.03 37.00
CA PRO A 251 9.97 9.90 36.29
C PRO A 251 10.65 10.99 35.43
N THR A 252 11.87 11.39 35.77
CA THR A 252 12.66 12.38 35.02
C THR A 252 13.24 11.81 33.72
N ASP A 253 13.70 10.56 33.73
CA ASP A 253 14.32 9.92 32.55
C ASP A 253 13.28 9.26 31.63
N ARG A 254 12.16 8.79 32.18
CA ARG A 254 11.15 8.02 31.44
C ARG A 254 10.62 8.70 30.16
N PRO A 255 10.33 10.02 30.14
CA PRO A 255 9.83 10.68 28.93
C PRO A 255 10.75 10.51 27.72
N ARG A 256 12.08 10.55 27.94
CA ARG A 256 13.07 10.37 26.86
C ARG A 256 12.97 8.97 26.24
N TYR A 257 12.86 7.93 27.07
CA TYR A 257 12.80 6.54 26.60
C TYR A 257 11.48 6.22 25.91
N VAL A 258 10.35 6.71 26.43
CA VAL A 258 9.05 6.55 25.79
C VAL A 258 9.02 7.24 24.42
N ARG A 259 9.53 8.48 24.32
CA ARG A 259 9.64 9.18 23.03
C ARG A 259 10.50 8.41 22.03
N SER A 260 11.66 7.91 22.47
CA SER A 260 12.54 7.09 21.65
C SER A 260 11.84 5.82 21.14
N LEU A 261 11.11 5.11 22.01
CA LEU A 261 10.30 3.95 21.62
C LEU A 261 9.28 4.31 20.52
N LEU A 262 8.50 5.37 20.73
CA LEU A 262 7.48 5.81 19.79
C LEU A 262 8.09 6.23 18.43
N GLN A 263 9.25 6.89 18.45
CA GLN A 263 10.00 7.23 17.23
C GLN A 263 10.49 5.98 16.49
N HIS A 264 11.01 4.99 17.21
CA HIS A 264 11.39 3.69 16.62
C HIS A 264 10.19 2.95 16.00
N GLN A 265 8.99 3.15 16.55
CA GLN A 265 7.74 2.62 15.99
C GLN A 265 7.17 3.49 14.84
N GLY A 266 7.86 4.56 14.47
CA GLY A 266 7.57 5.34 13.27
C GLY A 266 6.81 6.65 13.49
N LEU A 267 6.64 7.08 14.74
CA LEU A 267 6.14 8.43 15.05
C LEU A 267 7.24 9.47 14.86
N SER A 268 6.84 10.72 14.66
CA SER A 268 7.74 11.86 14.51
C SER A 268 7.35 12.99 15.47
N GLU A 269 8.30 13.84 15.81
CA GLU A 269 8.03 15.06 16.57
C GLU A 269 7.40 16.15 15.69
N LYS A 270 7.66 16.10 14.38
CA LYS A 270 7.20 17.12 13.44
C LYS A 270 6.16 16.54 12.50
N ARG A 271 5.13 17.34 12.21
CA ARG A 271 4.18 17.07 11.14
C ARG A 271 4.91 17.04 9.79
N ALA A 272 4.53 16.13 8.90
CA ALA A 272 5.05 16.11 7.54
C ALA A 272 4.69 17.40 6.78
N LYS A 273 5.58 17.83 5.89
CA LYS A 273 5.35 19.02 5.03
C LYS A 273 4.23 18.79 4.01
N SER A 274 3.97 17.54 3.64
CA SER A 274 2.95 17.14 2.68
C SER A 274 2.39 15.76 3.02
N GLY A 275 1.19 15.49 2.53
CA GLY A 275 0.47 14.24 2.77
C GLY A 275 -0.27 14.19 4.12
N PRO A 276 -0.98 13.09 4.39
CA PRO A 276 -1.74 12.93 5.61
C PRO A 276 -0.82 12.79 6.84
N SER A 277 -1.31 13.27 7.98
CA SER A 277 -0.63 13.14 9.27
C SER A 277 -1.67 13.07 10.38
N LEU A 278 -1.50 12.11 11.27
CA LEU A 278 -2.30 11.97 12.49
C LEU A 278 -1.53 12.58 13.66
N GLU A 279 -2.15 13.52 14.37
CA GLU A 279 -1.62 14.09 15.59
C GLU A 279 -2.09 13.30 16.81
N PHE A 280 -1.15 13.00 17.71
CA PHE A 280 -1.46 12.41 19.01
C PHE A 280 -1.54 13.53 20.05
N ASN A 281 -2.63 13.54 20.83
CA ASN A 281 -2.83 14.48 21.94
C ASN A 281 -1.62 14.45 22.89
N GLN A 282 -1.10 15.63 23.18
CA GLN A 282 0.02 15.82 24.09
C GLN A 282 -0.29 15.25 25.49
N GLU A 283 -1.52 15.42 25.98
CA GLU A 283 -1.97 14.88 27.27
C GLU A 283 -1.91 13.34 27.29
N ALA A 284 -2.29 12.68 26.19
CA ALA A 284 -2.22 11.22 26.09
C ALA A 284 -0.75 10.72 26.12
N ILE A 285 0.16 11.46 25.49
CA ILE A 285 1.60 11.16 25.54
C ILE A 285 2.14 11.40 26.95
N GLU A 286 1.75 12.49 27.60
CA GLU A 286 2.16 12.80 28.97
C GLU A 286 1.66 11.76 29.96
N ARG A 287 0.39 11.36 29.85
CA ARG A 287 -0.20 10.25 30.61
C ARG A 287 0.63 8.98 30.43
N LEU A 288 0.94 8.59 29.18
CA LEU A 288 1.77 7.41 28.89
C LEU A 288 3.17 7.50 29.54
N THR A 289 3.77 8.69 29.60
CA THR A 289 5.06 8.91 30.27
C THR A 289 4.96 8.95 31.80
N ALA A 290 3.79 9.24 32.35
CA ALA A 290 3.58 9.26 33.80
C ALA A 290 3.37 7.85 34.38
N LEU A 291 2.92 6.89 33.58
CA LEU A 291 2.65 5.52 34.02
C LEU A 291 3.89 4.85 34.63
N ASP A 292 3.67 4.05 35.67
CA ASP A 292 4.62 3.06 36.17
C ASP A 292 4.35 1.70 35.46
N PRO A 293 5.17 0.65 35.70
CA PRO A 293 4.95 -0.65 35.08
C PRO A 293 3.57 -1.26 35.32
N LYS A 294 2.98 -1.04 36.51
CA LYS A 294 1.64 -1.57 36.84
C LYS A 294 0.54 -0.78 36.12
N GLY A 295 0.64 0.54 36.13
CA GLY A 295 -0.25 1.46 35.43
C GLY A 295 -0.24 1.23 33.92
N LEU A 296 0.93 0.96 33.33
CA LEU A 296 1.02 0.60 31.91
C LEU A 296 0.26 -0.68 31.60
N ASN A 297 0.41 -1.74 32.41
CA ASN A 297 -0.31 -2.99 32.18
C ASN A 297 -1.83 -2.81 32.28
N ARG A 298 -2.30 -1.97 33.20
CA ARG A 298 -3.73 -1.61 33.29
C ARG A 298 -4.20 -0.87 32.04
N TRP A 299 -3.49 0.17 31.64
CA TRP A 299 -3.81 0.98 30.46
C TRP A 299 -3.80 0.16 29.16
N LEU A 300 -2.93 -0.86 29.04
CA LEU A 300 -2.91 -1.76 27.88
C LEU A 300 -4.02 -2.82 27.87
N SER A 301 -4.74 -2.99 28.98
CA SER A 301 -5.81 -3.97 29.17
C SER A 301 -7.21 -3.36 29.07
N GLU A 302 -7.31 -2.04 29.20
CA GLU A 302 -8.46 -1.23 28.76
C GLU A 302 -8.64 -1.33 27.24
#